data_AF-A0A964C872-F1
#
_entry.id   AF-A0A964C872-F1
#
_cell.length_a   1.000
_cell.length_b   1.000
_cell.length_c   1.000
_cell.angle_alpha   90.00
_cell.angle_beta   90.00
_cell.angle_gamma   90.00
#
_symmetry.space_group_name_H-M   'P 1'
#
loop_
_entity.id
_entity.type
_entity.pdbx_description
1 polymer ?
#
loop_
_entity_poly.entity_id
_entity_poly.type
_entity_poly.pdbx_seq_one_letter_code
_entity_poly.pdbx_strand_id
1 'polypeptide(L)' 'MSAREILMQEIVQAPDFMIEELLDFLLFAKARRNQQALSQKHKELRPFGLCAGEFTVPPDFNEPLPEEILRDFEGN' A
#
# COMPACT_ATOMS: atom_id res chain seq x y z
N MET A 1 -34.44 20.27 10.85
CA MET A 1 -33.30 20.73 10.03
C MET A 1 -32.63 19.50 9.43
N SER A 2 -32.24 19.56 8.17
CA SER A 2 -31.46 18.52 7.52
C SER A 2 -29.98 18.61 7.93
N ALA A 3 -29.23 17.50 7.81
CA ALA A 3 -27.80 17.49 8.09
C ALA A 3 -27.01 18.51 7.25
N ARG A 4 -27.47 18.78 6.01
CA ARG A 4 -26.89 19.80 5.13
C ARG A 4 -27.05 21.21 5.68
N GLU A 5 -28.24 21.53 6.20
CA GLU A 5 -28.54 22.85 6.76
C GLU A 5 -27.70 23.14 8.01
N ILE A 6 -27.61 22.16 8.91
CA ILE A 6 -26.79 22.26 10.13
C ILE A 6 -25.32 22.49 9.76
N LEU A 7 -24.79 21.71 8.81
CA LEU A 7 -23.41 21.87 8.36
C LEU A 7 -23.12 23.27 7.79
N MET A 8 -24.05 23.83 7.02
CA MET A 8 -23.89 25.18 6.48
C MET A 8 -23.87 26.24 7.58
N GLN A 9 -24.69 26.08 8.63
CA GLN A 9 -24.71 27.01 9.76
C GLN A 9 -23.41 26.97 10.58
N GLU A 10 -22.83 25.78 10.77
CA GLU A 10 -21.57 25.61 11.47
C GLU A 10 -20.38 26.15 10.67
N ILE A 11 -20.34 25.90 9.36
CA ILE A 11 -19.28 26.39 8.48
C ILE A 11 -19.19 27.92 8.49
N VAL A 12 -20.32 28.63 8.53
CA VAL A 12 -20.35 30.10 8.53
C VAL A 12 -19.70 30.69 9.79
N GLN A 13 -19.71 29.96 10.90
CA GLN A 13 -19.18 30.42 12.19
C GLN A 13 -17.80 29.83 12.52
N ALA A 14 -17.28 28.95 11.68
CA ALA A 14 -15.99 28.30 11.90
C ALA A 14 -14.81 29.19 11.45
N PRO A 15 -13.66 29.10 12.11
CA PRO A 15 -12.42 29.71 11.64
C PRO A 15 -11.90 29.05 10.35
N ASP A 16 -11.16 29.81 9.54
CA ASP A 16 -10.67 29.38 8.22
C ASP A 16 -9.86 28.07 8.26
N PHE A 17 -9.00 27.87 9.27
CA PHE A 17 -8.20 26.64 9.38
C PHE A 17 -9.04 25.37 9.50
N MET A 18 -10.20 25.44 10.15
CA MET A 18 -11.12 24.28 10.24
C MET A 18 -11.84 24.04 8.92
N ILE A 19 -12.13 25.10 8.17
CA ILE A 19 -12.72 24.99 6.83
C ILE A 19 -11.75 24.34 5.85
N GLU A 20 -10.47 24.70 5.92
CA GLU A 20 -9.40 24.09 5.12
C GLU A 20 -9.28 22.58 5.42
N GLU A 21 -9.19 22.18 6.69
CA GLU A 21 -9.16 20.76 7.06
C GLU A 21 -10.43 20.01 6.62
N LEU A 22 -11.61 20.61 6.80
CA LEU A 22 -12.87 19.99 6.40
C LEU A 22 -12.93 19.82 4.87
N LEU A 23 -12.45 20.81 4.12
CA LEU A 23 -12.38 20.75 2.67
C LEU A 23 -11.43 19.63 2.22
N ASP A 24 -10.23 19.56 2.81
CA ASP A 24 -9.26 18.51 2.55
C ASP A 24 -9.85 17.12 2.82
N PHE A 25 -10.54 16.97 3.95
CA PHE A 25 -11.22 15.72 4.29
C PHE A 25 -12.30 15.34 3.25
N LEU A 26 -13.11 16.31 2.82
CA LEU A 26 -14.15 16.07 1.80
C LEU A 26 -13.55 15.71 0.44
N LEU A 27 -12.48 16.39 0.02
CA LEU A 27 -11.77 16.10 -1.22
C LEU A 27 -11.12 14.71 -1.16
N PHE A 28 -10.48 14.37 -0.04
CA PHE A 28 -9.95 13.04 0.21
C PHE A 28 -11.04 11.96 0.13
N ALA A 29 -12.17 12.16 0.80
CA ALA A 29 -13.28 11.20 0.79
C ALA A 29 -13.83 10.96 -0.63
N LYS A 30 -13.94 12.03 -1.45
CA LYS A 30 -14.34 11.94 -2.86
C LYS A 30 -13.31 11.17 -3.70
N ALA A 31 -12.02 11.50 -3.56
CA ALA A 31 -10.95 10.83 -4.29
C ALA A 31 -10.88 9.34 -3.95
N ARG A 32 -10.98 8.98 -2.66
CA ARG A 32 -11.02 7.59 -2.19
C ARG A 32 -12.19 6.82 -2.78
N ARG A 33 -13.39 7.40 -2.81
CA ARG A 33 -14.58 6.74 -3.38
C ARG A 33 -14.38 6.43 -4.87
N ASN A 34 -13.74 7.34 -5.62
CA ASN A 34 -13.40 7.10 -7.02
C ASN A 34 -12.35 5.98 -7.19
N GLN A 35 -11.39 5.84 -6.26
CA GLN A 35 -10.44 4.74 -6.27
C GLN A 35 -11.06 3.38 -5.89
N GLN A 36 -12.02 3.36 -4.96
CA GLN A 36 -12.74 2.14 -4.57
C GLN A 36 -13.53 1.54 -5.73
N ALA A 37 -14.11 2.37 -6.60
CA ALA A 37 -14.77 1.91 -7.82
C ALA A 37 -13.79 1.20 -8.79
N LEU A 38 -12.52 1.61 -8.82
CA LEU A 38 -11.47 0.99 -9.64
C LEU A 38 -10.87 -0.27 -9.00
N SER A 39 -10.94 -0.41 -7.68
CA SER A 39 -10.37 -1.55 -6.93
C SER A 39 -11.36 -2.69 -6.68
N GLN A 40 -12.62 -2.53 -7.11
CA GLN A 40 -13.53 -3.67 -7.31
C GLN A 40 -13.23 -4.47 -8.59
N LYS A 41 -12.29 -4.01 -9.44
CA LYS A 41 -11.65 -4.89 -10.42
C LYS A 41 -10.86 -5.92 -9.61
N HIS A 42 -11.42 -7.13 -9.51
CA HIS A 42 -10.88 -8.28 -8.80
C HIS A 42 -9.36 -8.21 -8.75
N LYS A 43 -8.80 -8.05 -7.55
CA LYS A 43 -7.36 -8.16 -7.33
C LYS A 43 -7.02 -9.63 -7.53
N GLU A 44 -6.85 -10.03 -8.79
CA GLU A 44 -6.44 -11.38 -9.12
C GLU A 44 -5.15 -11.68 -8.38
N LEU A 45 -5.09 -12.87 -7.79
CA LEU A 45 -3.87 -13.34 -7.14
C LEU A 45 -2.75 -13.32 -8.19
N ARG A 46 -1.58 -12.82 -7.80
CA ARG A 46 -0.41 -12.90 -8.67
C ARG A 46 -0.12 -14.38 -8.94
N PRO A 47 0.16 -14.77 -10.21
CA PRO A 47 0.59 -16.13 -10.49
C PRO A 47 1.89 -16.41 -9.71
N PHE A 48 1.97 -17.59 -9.10
CA PHE A 48 3.16 -18.07 -8.38
C PHE A 48 3.78 -19.23 -9.16
N GLY A 49 5.07 -19.50 -8.92
CA GLY A 49 5.75 -20.64 -9.54
C GLY A 49 5.97 -20.51 -11.04
N LEU A 50 6.28 -19.31 -11.54
CA LEU A 50 6.53 -19.08 -12.97
C LEU A 50 7.65 -19.95 -13.55
N CYS A 51 8.62 -20.35 -12.73
CA CYS A 51 9.72 -21.24 -13.09
C CYS A 51 9.57 -22.65 -12.50
N ALA A 52 8.35 -23.09 -12.18
CA ALA A 52 8.13 -24.42 -11.58
C ALA A 52 8.63 -25.53 -12.50
N GLY A 53 9.53 -26.38 -12.00
CA GLY A 53 10.15 -27.46 -12.77
C GLY A 53 11.32 -27.02 -13.66
N GLU A 54 11.59 -25.72 -13.78
CA GLU A 54 12.75 -25.19 -14.51
C GLU A 54 13.99 -25.04 -13.62
N PHE A 55 13.79 -24.96 -12.29
CA PHE A 55 14.86 -24.88 -11.31
C PHE A 55 14.96 -26.18 -10.51
N THR A 56 16.15 -26.79 -10.52
CA THR A 56 16.47 -27.95 -9.67
C THR A 56 17.47 -27.51 -8.61
N VAL A 57 17.12 -27.73 -7.34
CA VAL A 57 18.01 -27.46 -6.22
C VAL A 57 19.16 -28.49 -6.25
N PRO A 58 20.43 -28.07 -6.30
CA PRO A 58 21.56 -28.99 -6.19
C PRO A 58 21.54 -29.75 -4.86
N PRO A 59 22.00 -31.01 -4.81
CA PRO A 59 22.01 -31.82 -3.58
C PRO A 59 22.80 -31.17 -2.42
N ASP A 60 23.82 -30.38 -2.74
CA ASP A 60 24.76 -29.70 -1.85
C ASP A 60 24.33 -28.26 -1.50
N PHE A 61 23.16 -27.80 -1.95
CA PHE A 61 22.71 -26.41 -1.73
C PHE A 61 22.67 -25.98 -0.25
N ASN A 62 22.42 -26.93 0.65
CA ASN A 62 22.36 -26.66 2.10
C ASN A 62 23.72 -26.89 2.80
N GLU A 63 24.77 -27.26 2.07
CA GLU A 63 26.10 -27.39 2.65
C GLU A 63 26.67 -26.01 3.01
N PRO A 64 27.59 -25.92 3.99
CA PRO A 64 28.29 -24.69 4.30
C PRO A 64 28.95 -24.09 3.05
N LEU A 65 28.99 -22.77 2.96
CA LEU A 65 29.74 -22.10 1.92
C LEU A 65 31.24 -22.42 2.08
N PRO A 66 31.99 -22.56 0.97
CA PRO A 66 33.44 -22.70 1.00
C PRO A 66 34.12 -21.55 1.76
N GLU A 67 35.18 -21.87 2.49
CA GLU A 67 35.93 -20.96 3.35
C GLU A 67 36.50 -19.75 2.60
N GLU A 68 36.90 -19.92 1.34
CA GLU A 68 37.31 -18.83 0.48
C GLU A 68 36.18 -17.82 0.24
N ILE A 69 34.94 -18.31 0.04
CA ILE A 69 33.76 -17.46 -0.14
C ILE A 69 33.41 -16.78 1.18
N LEU A 70 33.44 -17.52 2.30
CA LEU A 70 33.15 -16.96 3.62
C LEU A 70 34.11 -15.81 3.97
N ARG A 71 35.41 -15.93 3.66
CA ARG A 71 36.40 -14.85 3.88
C ARG A 71 36.04 -13.57 3.14
N ASP A 72 35.52 -13.67 1.92
CA ASP A 72 35.08 -12.52 1.13
C ASP A 72 33.90 -11.77 1.79
N PHE A 73 33.03 -12.49 2.51
CA PHE A 73 31.91 -11.89 3.27
C PHE A 73 32.32 -11.39 4.66
N GLU A 74 33.29 -12.04 5.30
CA GLU A 74 33.72 -11.75 6.68
C GLU A 74 34.78 -10.64 6.77
N GLY A 75 35.33 -10.17 5.64
CA GLY A 75 36.15 -8.95 5.58
C GLY A 75 37.50 -9.03 6.31
N ASN A 76 38.07 -10.23 6.45
CA ASN A 76 39.39 -10.45 7.01
C ASN A 76 40.50 -10.22 5.99
#